data_AF-A0A955SE06-F1
#
_entry.id   AF-A0A955SE06-F1
#
_cell.length_a   1.000
_cell.length_b   1.000
_cell.length_c   1.000
_cell.angle_alpha   90.00
_cell.angle_beta   90.00
_cell.angle_gamma   90.00
#
_symmetry.space_group_name_H-M   'P 1'
#
loop_
_entity.id
_entity.type
_entity.pdbx_description
1 polymer ?
#
loop_
_entity_poly.entity_id
_entity_poly.type
_entity_poly.pdbx_seq_one_letter_code
_entity_poly.pdbx_strand_id
1 'polypeptide(L)'
;MSGVSNSTRILLLPILLFLNQPFLFARADSPEVTFHQGEGEISIEIGGQPFARYVYVDTEIPRPYFCDVKTPSGIQATRNHPPIEGVDRTDHATYHPGIWLAFGDISGQDFWRLKARVRQERFVQEPVGESGHGSFSVENVYLGEDGSEV
;
A
#
# COMPACT_ATOMS: atom_id res chain seq x y z
N MET A 1 17.39 -15.56 -88.70
CA MET A 1 16.66 -15.98 -87.49
C MET A 1 17.71 -16.25 -86.43
N SER A 2 18.19 -15.18 -85.77
CA SER A 2 17.75 -14.67 -84.45
C SER A 2 18.58 -15.32 -83.32
N GLY A 3 19.60 -14.59 -82.87
CA GLY A 3 20.45 -14.95 -81.74
C GLY A 3 19.76 -14.72 -80.40
N VAL A 4 20.18 -15.49 -79.40
CA VAL A 4 19.72 -15.37 -78.01
C VAL A 4 20.92 -14.93 -77.17
N SER A 5 20.85 -13.71 -76.66
CA SER A 5 21.73 -13.18 -75.61
C SER A 5 20.90 -13.14 -74.33
N ASN A 6 21.28 -13.92 -73.31
CA ASN A 6 20.63 -13.88 -72.00
C ASN A 6 21.47 -13.07 -71.04
N SER A 7 20.87 -11.96 -70.60
CA SER A 7 21.39 -10.96 -69.69
C SER A 7 21.52 -11.51 -68.26
N THR A 8 22.70 -11.33 -67.66
CA THR A 8 22.99 -11.62 -66.26
C THR A 8 22.17 -10.69 -65.35
N ARG A 9 21.21 -11.25 -64.60
CA ARG A 9 20.46 -10.51 -63.57
C ARG A 9 21.24 -10.52 -62.25
N ILE A 10 21.73 -9.35 -61.83
CA ILE A 10 22.31 -9.13 -60.50
C ILE A 10 21.16 -8.96 -59.51
N LEU A 11 21.00 -9.88 -58.55
CA LEU A 11 20.11 -9.68 -57.40
C LEU A 11 20.80 -8.74 -56.40
N LEU A 12 20.26 -7.53 -56.24
CA LEU A 12 20.58 -6.65 -55.11
C LEU A 12 19.76 -7.12 -53.89
N LEU A 13 20.46 -7.69 -52.90
CA LEU A 13 19.89 -8.00 -51.59
C LEU A 13 19.74 -6.68 -50.80
N PRO A 14 18.56 -6.33 -50.25
CA PRO A 14 18.46 -5.16 -49.40
C PRO A 14 19.22 -5.46 -48.09
N ILE A 15 20.33 -4.77 -47.88
CA ILE A 15 21.00 -4.71 -46.59
C ILE A 15 20.06 -4.00 -45.64
N LEU A 16 19.44 -4.79 -44.76
CA LEU A 16 18.53 -4.34 -43.72
C LEU A 16 19.36 -3.63 -42.63
N LEU A 17 19.52 -2.31 -42.78
CA LEU A 17 20.14 -1.44 -41.78
C LEU A 17 19.22 -1.34 -40.54
N PHE A 18 19.34 -2.30 -39.62
CA PHE A 18 18.78 -2.24 -38.26
C PHE A 18 19.87 -1.87 -37.23
N LEU A 19 20.65 -0.82 -37.48
CA LEU A 19 21.55 -0.28 -36.46
C LEU A 19 21.15 1.15 -36.10
N ASN A 20 20.86 1.36 -34.81
CA ASN A 20 20.40 2.59 -34.14
C ASN A 20 18.89 2.87 -34.12
N GLN A 21 18.10 1.94 -33.58
CA GLN A 21 16.96 2.37 -32.77
C GLN A 21 17.47 2.49 -31.33
N PRO A 22 17.60 3.70 -30.75
CA PRO A 22 17.85 3.81 -29.32
C PRO A 22 16.68 3.12 -28.63
N PHE A 23 16.98 2.10 -27.82
CA PHE A 23 15.99 1.59 -26.86
C PHE A 23 15.67 2.74 -25.93
N LEU A 24 14.54 3.40 -26.18
CA LEU A 24 13.92 4.29 -25.20
C LEU A 24 13.51 3.39 -24.04
N PHE A 25 14.38 3.29 -23.03
CA PHE A 25 13.94 2.85 -21.73
C PHE A 25 13.01 3.94 -21.23
N ALA A 26 11.69 3.68 -21.32
CA ALA A 26 10.72 4.46 -20.59
C ALA A 26 11.14 4.39 -19.12
N ARG A 27 11.46 5.54 -18.52
CA ARG A 27 11.56 5.61 -17.07
C ARG A 27 10.18 5.22 -16.57
N ALA A 28 10.10 4.08 -15.86
CA ALA A 28 8.87 3.76 -15.17
C ALA A 28 8.68 4.86 -14.13
N ASP A 29 7.68 5.72 -14.35
CA ASP A 29 7.30 6.68 -13.34
C ASP A 29 6.90 5.91 -12.09
N SER A 30 7.31 6.42 -10.93
CA SER A 30 6.95 5.80 -9.68
C SER A 30 5.43 5.75 -9.57
N PRO A 31 4.84 4.62 -9.12
CA PRO A 31 3.40 4.51 -9.03
C PRO A 31 2.84 5.60 -8.11
N GLU A 32 1.72 6.20 -8.51
CA GLU A 32 1.02 7.20 -7.71
C GLU A 32 0.52 6.58 -6.40
N VAL A 33 0.72 7.27 -5.29
CA VAL A 33 0.07 6.93 -4.01
C VAL A 33 -1.21 7.73 -3.90
N THR A 34 -2.33 7.09 -3.59
CA THR A 34 -3.64 7.75 -3.46
C THR A 34 -4.28 7.40 -2.13
N PHE A 35 -4.93 8.38 -1.52
CA PHE A 35 -5.63 8.23 -0.25
C PHE A 35 -7.13 8.53 -0.44
N HIS A 36 -7.98 7.67 0.09
CA HIS A 36 -9.43 7.84 0.09
C HIS A 36 -9.89 7.89 1.54
N GLN A 37 -10.29 9.08 2.01
CA GLN A 37 -10.81 9.26 3.36
C GLN A 37 -12.25 8.73 3.43
N GLY A 38 -12.51 7.88 4.42
CA GLY A 38 -13.83 7.39 4.80
C GLY A 38 -14.20 7.83 6.21
N GLU A 39 -15.33 7.36 6.71
CA GLU A 39 -15.72 7.58 8.09
C GLU A 39 -14.87 6.69 9.01
N GLY A 40 -13.89 7.31 9.69
CA GLY A 40 -13.07 6.60 10.68
C GLY A 40 -11.92 5.76 10.11
N GLU A 41 -11.66 5.87 8.80
CA GLU A 41 -10.55 5.18 8.14
C GLU A 41 -10.04 5.92 6.91
N ILE A 42 -8.85 5.53 6.44
CA ILE A 42 -8.29 5.92 5.14
C ILE A 42 -7.94 4.65 4.36
N SER A 43 -8.46 4.53 3.13
CA SER A 43 -7.97 3.54 2.17
C SER A 43 -6.77 4.09 1.39
N ILE A 44 -5.75 3.26 1.20
CA ILE A 44 -4.48 3.62 0.57
C ILE A 44 -4.29 2.75 -0.66
N GLU A 45 -4.05 3.38 -1.80
CA GLU A 45 -3.74 2.72 -3.06
C GLU A 45 -2.35 3.12 -3.57
N ILE A 46 -1.69 2.20 -4.26
CA ILE A 46 -0.42 2.46 -4.97
C ILE A 46 -0.59 1.99 -6.42
N GLY A 47 -0.46 2.90 -7.39
CA GLY A 47 -0.70 2.62 -8.80
C GLY A 47 -2.14 2.19 -9.09
N GLY A 48 -3.11 2.70 -8.34
CA GLY A 48 -4.52 2.31 -8.41
C GLY A 48 -4.81 0.89 -7.93
N GLN A 49 -3.90 0.27 -7.17
CA GLN A 49 -4.11 -1.04 -6.55
C GLN A 49 -4.22 -0.89 -5.02
N PRO A 50 -5.12 -1.62 -4.35
CA PRO A 50 -5.23 -1.59 -2.89
C PRO A 50 -3.92 -1.97 -2.20
N PHE A 51 -3.42 -1.09 -1.34
CA PHE A 51 -2.17 -1.28 -0.61
C PHE A 51 -2.38 -1.53 0.88
N ALA A 52 -3.19 -0.71 1.57
CA ALA A 52 -3.50 -0.85 2.98
C ALA A 52 -4.73 -0.01 3.35
N ARG A 53 -5.29 -0.24 4.54
CA ARG A 53 -6.22 0.70 5.19
C ARG A 53 -5.64 1.15 6.52
N TYR A 54 -5.84 2.41 6.87
CA TYR A 54 -5.56 2.96 8.20
C TYR A 54 -6.88 3.23 8.91
N VAL A 55 -7.22 2.41 9.90
CA VAL A 55 -8.47 2.52 10.68
C VAL A 55 -8.15 3.23 11.99
N TYR A 56 -8.91 4.27 12.32
CA TYR A 56 -8.75 5.05 13.53
C TYR A 56 -10.03 5.20 14.36
N VAL A 57 -11.16 4.69 13.86
CA VAL A 57 -12.40 4.49 14.63
C VAL A 57 -12.84 3.03 14.49
N ASP A 58 -12.86 2.32 15.61
CA ASP A 58 -13.25 0.91 15.69
C ASP A 58 -13.87 0.66 17.08
N THR A 59 -14.94 -0.14 17.13
CA THR A 59 -15.68 -0.44 18.36
C THR A 59 -15.03 -1.56 19.19
N GLU A 60 -14.27 -2.46 18.57
CA GLU A 60 -13.64 -3.61 19.20
C GLU A 60 -12.13 -3.38 19.46
N ILE A 61 -11.48 -2.55 18.65
CA ILE A 61 -10.05 -2.25 18.74
C ILE A 61 -9.87 -0.77 19.15
N PRO A 62 -9.67 -0.45 20.44
CA PRO A 62 -9.60 0.93 20.93
C PRO A 62 -8.26 1.62 20.66
N ARG A 63 -7.68 1.44 19.47
CA ARG A 63 -6.47 2.11 19.01
C ARG A 63 -6.42 2.15 17.48
N PRO A 64 -5.74 3.14 16.86
CA PRO A 64 -5.54 3.13 15.41
C PRO A 64 -4.60 2.00 14.96
N TYR A 65 -4.82 1.50 13.74
CA TYR A 65 -4.04 0.44 13.15
C TYR A 65 -4.08 0.48 11.62
N PHE A 66 -3.10 -0.15 10.99
CA PHE A 66 -3.16 -0.52 9.59
C PHE A 66 -3.59 -1.97 9.44
N CYS A 67 -4.48 -2.24 8.48
CA CYS A 67 -4.90 -3.57 8.08
C CYS A 67 -4.80 -3.73 6.56
N ASP A 68 -5.00 -4.96 6.08
CA ASP A 68 -4.97 -5.31 4.65
C ASP A 68 -3.71 -4.85 3.91
N VAL A 69 -2.57 -4.84 4.61
CA VAL A 69 -1.30 -4.40 4.05
C VAL A 69 -0.82 -5.43 3.02
N LYS A 70 -0.59 -4.97 1.79
CA LYS A 70 -0.21 -5.79 0.64
C LYS A 70 1.10 -5.32 0.02
N THR A 71 1.79 -6.22 -0.67
CA THR A 71 2.89 -5.84 -1.56
C THR A 71 2.34 -5.07 -2.76
N PRO A 72 3.20 -4.34 -3.52
CA PRO A 72 2.78 -3.70 -4.78
C PRO A 72 2.20 -4.69 -5.83
N SER A 73 2.54 -5.98 -5.72
CA SER A 73 1.98 -7.05 -6.57
C SER A 73 0.68 -7.66 -6.01
N GLY A 74 0.12 -7.09 -4.93
CA GLY A 74 -1.14 -7.52 -4.32
C GLY A 74 -1.03 -8.70 -3.35
N ILE A 75 0.17 -9.14 -2.99
CA ILE A 75 0.35 -10.25 -2.03
C ILE A 75 0.05 -9.72 -0.62
N GLN A 76 -0.83 -10.42 0.09
CA GLN A 76 -1.18 -10.12 1.48
C GLN A 76 0.06 -10.25 2.39
N ALA A 77 0.47 -9.14 3.03
CA ALA A 77 1.68 -9.07 3.86
C ALA A 77 1.38 -9.16 5.37
N THR A 78 0.25 -8.63 5.82
CA THR A 78 -0.26 -8.83 7.20
C THR A 78 -1.30 -9.96 7.23
N ARG A 79 -1.61 -10.53 8.40
CA ARG A 79 -2.77 -11.43 8.56
C ARG A 79 -4.05 -10.77 8.04
N ASN A 80 -4.98 -11.53 7.48
CA ASN A 80 -6.29 -10.98 7.13
C ASN A 80 -6.99 -10.42 8.37
N HIS A 81 -7.75 -9.35 8.17
CA HIS A 81 -8.53 -8.72 9.23
C HIS A 81 -9.96 -8.43 8.74
N PRO A 82 -10.98 -9.18 9.22
CA PRO A 82 -10.89 -10.25 10.21
C PRO A 82 -10.14 -11.50 9.70
N PRO A 83 -9.60 -12.35 10.60
CA PRO A 83 -8.95 -13.60 10.20
C PRO A 83 -9.95 -14.54 9.52
N ILE A 84 -9.53 -15.19 8.45
CA ILE A 84 -10.35 -16.14 7.67
C ILE A 84 -10.17 -17.55 8.24
N GLU A 85 -11.26 -18.18 8.67
CA GLU A 85 -11.21 -19.54 9.22
C GLU A 85 -10.65 -20.55 8.21
N GLY A 86 -9.74 -21.42 8.67
CA GLY A 86 -9.07 -22.41 7.83
C GLY A 86 -7.90 -21.85 6.98
N VAL A 87 -7.72 -20.53 6.93
CA VAL A 87 -6.60 -19.86 6.26
C VAL A 87 -5.68 -19.22 7.30
N ASP A 88 -6.25 -18.43 8.20
CA ASP A 88 -5.56 -17.76 9.29
C ASP A 88 -5.80 -18.47 10.62
N ARG A 89 -4.89 -18.26 11.57
CA ARG A 89 -5.23 -18.53 12.97
C ARG A 89 -6.23 -17.48 13.45
N THR A 90 -7.34 -17.95 13.99
CA THR A 90 -8.45 -17.12 14.51
C THR A 90 -8.20 -16.61 15.93
N ASP A 91 -7.06 -16.96 16.55
CA ASP A 91 -6.74 -16.52 17.90
C ASP A 91 -6.43 -15.02 17.96
N HIS A 92 -6.84 -14.41 19.07
CA HIS A 92 -6.57 -13.00 19.38
C HIS A 92 -6.85 -12.07 18.18
N ALA A 93 -8.02 -12.22 17.55
CA ALA A 93 -8.40 -11.51 16.33
C ALA A 93 -8.19 -9.99 16.45
N THR A 94 -8.61 -9.39 17.56
CA THR A 94 -8.48 -7.95 17.86
C THR A 94 -7.06 -7.50 18.19
N TYR A 95 -6.14 -8.42 18.53
CA TYR A 95 -4.75 -8.09 18.84
C TYR A 95 -3.87 -8.04 17.59
N HIS A 96 -4.25 -8.73 16.51
CA HIS A 96 -3.52 -8.70 15.25
C HIS A 96 -4.42 -8.26 14.08
N PRO A 97 -4.81 -6.98 14.04
CA PRO A 97 -5.48 -6.39 12.87
C PRO A 97 -4.51 -6.08 11.72
N GLY A 98 -3.20 -6.09 11.98
CA GLY A 98 -2.14 -5.76 11.03
C GLY A 98 -1.01 -5.04 11.76
N ILE A 99 -0.65 -3.84 11.31
CA ILE A 99 0.44 -3.03 11.88
C ILE A 99 -0.16 -1.99 12.82
N TRP A 100 0.35 -1.89 14.05
CA TRP A 100 -0.12 -0.91 15.04
C TRP A 100 0.96 -0.59 16.06
N LEU A 101 0.76 0.49 16.80
CA LEU A 101 1.61 0.90 17.91
C LEU A 101 0.74 1.26 19.11
N ALA A 102 1.07 0.73 20.28
CA ALA A 102 0.48 1.11 21.56
C ALA A 102 1.43 0.72 22.69
N PHE A 103 1.38 1.45 23.79
CA PHE A 103 2.19 1.19 24.98
C PHE A 103 1.51 0.18 25.92
N GLY A 104 2.30 -0.66 26.58
CA GLY A 104 1.79 -1.65 27.54
C GLY A 104 1.55 -1.08 28.95
N ASP A 105 2.24 -0.01 29.32
CA ASP A 105 2.05 0.72 30.58
C ASP A 105 2.47 2.18 30.37
N ILE A 106 1.51 3.10 30.48
CA ILE A 106 1.77 4.51 30.75
C ILE A 106 0.88 4.90 31.93
N SER A 107 1.48 5.37 33.02
CA SER A 107 0.78 5.79 34.24
C SER A 107 -0.22 4.72 34.77
N GLY A 108 0.11 3.43 34.62
CA GLY A 108 -0.73 2.31 35.07
C GLY A 108 -1.82 1.89 34.08
N GLN A 109 -1.86 2.46 32.87
CA GLN A 109 -2.84 2.15 31.82
C GLN A 109 -2.22 1.27 30.72
N ASP A 110 -2.96 0.26 30.26
CA ASP A 110 -2.48 -0.75 29.29
C ASP A 110 -3.22 -0.66 27.95
N PHE A 111 -2.59 -0.01 26.97
CA PHE A 111 -3.11 0.19 25.62
C PHE A 111 -2.73 -0.96 24.68
N TRP A 112 -1.67 -1.72 25.01
CA TRP A 112 -1.21 -2.87 24.25
C TRP A 112 -2.20 -4.04 24.35
N ARG A 113 -2.79 -4.27 25.54
CA ARG A 113 -3.83 -5.30 25.79
C ARG A 113 -5.26 -4.80 25.62
N LEU A 114 -5.44 -3.66 24.95
CA LEU A 114 -6.76 -3.08 24.65
C LEU A 114 -7.59 -2.72 25.90
N LYS A 115 -6.93 -2.46 27.05
CA LYS A 115 -7.64 -2.09 28.29
C LYS A 115 -7.92 -0.59 28.37
N ALA A 116 -7.04 0.21 27.79
CA ALA A 116 -7.16 1.66 27.68
C ALA A 116 -7.18 2.08 26.20
N ARG A 117 -7.61 3.32 25.92
CA ARG A 117 -7.90 3.79 24.55
C ARG A 117 -6.80 4.70 24.02
N VAL A 118 -6.34 4.42 22.82
CA VAL A 118 -5.64 5.40 21.98
C VAL A 118 -6.64 5.96 21.00
N ARG A 119 -6.91 7.26 21.07
CA ARG A 119 -7.82 7.93 20.15
C ARG A 119 -7.01 8.80 19.20
N GLN A 120 -7.24 8.65 17.91
CA GLN A 120 -6.77 9.66 16.96
C GLN A 120 -7.59 10.93 17.17
N GLU A 121 -6.91 12.03 17.51
CA GLU A 121 -7.54 13.31 17.81
C GLU A 121 -7.74 14.13 16.54
N ARG A 122 -6.71 14.19 15.70
CA ARG A 122 -6.73 14.97 14.45
C ARG A 122 -5.61 14.56 13.50
N PHE A 123 -5.78 14.91 12.22
CA PHE A 123 -4.67 14.95 11.29
C PHE A 123 -3.84 16.20 11.58
N VAL A 124 -2.54 15.99 11.80
CA VAL A 124 -1.53 17.06 11.86
C VAL A 124 -1.14 17.45 10.44
N GLN A 125 -1.04 16.45 9.56
CA GLN A 125 -0.91 16.61 8.11
C GLN A 125 -1.99 15.73 7.47
N GLU A 126 -2.84 16.34 6.65
CA GLU A 126 -3.79 15.60 5.82
C GLU A 126 -3.07 14.61 4.90
N PRO A 127 -3.71 13.50 4.50
CA PRO A 127 -3.19 12.60 3.49
C PRO A 127 -2.87 13.32 2.17
N VAL A 128 -1.59 13.26 1.80
CA VAL A 128 -1.07 13.78 0.54
C VAL A 128 -0.35 12.65 -0.18
N GLY A 129 -0.77 12.37 -1.41
CA GLY A 129 -0.18 11.36 -2.28
C GLY A 129 0.44 11.97 -3.53
N GLU A 130 1.56 11.40 -3.97
CA GLU A 130 2.28 11.77 -5.18
C GLU A 130 2.95 10.51 -5.80
N SER A 131 3.60 10.66 -6.95
CA SER A 131 4.34 9.56 -7.59
C SER A 131 5.46 9.06 -6.69
N GLY A 132 5.35 7.83 -6.21
CA GLY A 132 6.37 7.14 -5.40
C GLY A 132 6.41 7.53 -3.93
N HIS A 133 5.56 8.46 -3.48
CA HIS A 133 5.52 8.89 -2.10
C HIS A 133 4.10 9.27 -1.69
N GLY A 134 3.76 9.03 -0.44
CA GLY A 134 2.55 9.54 0.17
C GLY A 134 2.73 9.59 1.68
N SER A 135 2.14 10.59 2.31
CA SER A 135 2.26 10.78 3.75
C SER A 135 0.99 11.38 4.34
N PHE A 136 0.78 11.07 5.61
CA PHE A 136 -0.11 11.80 6.51
C PHE A 136 0.51 11.75 7.90
N SER A 137 0.07 12.63 8.79
CA SER A 137 0.50 12.63 10.19
C SER A 137 -0.72 12.78 11.08
N VAL A 138 -0.75 12.03 12.18
CA VAL A 138 -1.83 12.05 13.16
C VAL A 138 -1.32 12.43 14.53
N GLU A 139 -2.17 13.10 15.28
CA GLU A 139 -2.03 13.24 16.72
C GLU A 139 -2.92 12.20 17.39
N ASN A 140 -2.32 11.43 18.30
CA ASN A 140 -3.02 10.40 19.06
C ASN A 140 -2.98 10.77 20.54
N VAL A 141 -4.13 10.70 21.20
CA VAL A 141 -4.29 10.93 22.63
C VAL A 141 -4.48 9.59 23.32
N TYR A 142 -3.77 9.41 24.43
CA TYR A 142 -3.85 8.23 25.27
C TYR A 142 -4.82 8.53 26.42
N LEU A 143 -5.91 7.75 26.49
CA LEU A 143 -6.99 7.92 27.45
C LEU A 143 -7.01 6.73 28.40
N GLY A 144 -6.90 6.99 29.70
CA GLY A 144 -7.06 6.00 30.74
C GLY A 144 -8.49 5.44 30.80
N GLU A 145 -8.69 4.38 31.58
CA GLU A 145 -10.00 3.73 31.76
C GLU A 145 -11.09 4.69 32.28
N ASP A 146 -10.71 5.74 33.00
CA ASP A 146 -11.61 6.80 33.50
C ASP A 146 -11.87 7.92 32.48
N GLY A 147 -11.24 7.85 31.31
CA GLY A 147 -11.33 8.85 30.25
C GLY A 147 -10.40 10.06 30.41
N SER A 148 -9.54 10.08 31.44
CA SER A 148 -8.50 11.11 31.57
C SER A 148 -7.38 10.90 30.56
N GLU A 149 -6.79 12.00 30.08
CA GLU A 149 -5.57 11.94 29.28
C GLU A 149 -4.37 11.55 30.14
N VAL A 150 -3.46 10.77 29.56
CA VAL A 150 -2.31 10.16 30.24
C VAL A 150 -0.99 10.69 29.69
#